data_AF-A0A127SCG1-F1
#
_entry.id   AF-A0A127SCG1-F1
#
_cell.length_a   1.000
_cell.length_b   1.000
_cell.length_c   1.000
_cell.angle_alpha   90.00
_cell.angle_beta   90.00
_cell.angle_gamma   90.00
#
_symmetry.space_group_name_H-M   'P 1'
#
loop_
_entity.id
_entity.type
_entity.pdbx_description
1 polymer ?
#
loop_
_entity_poly.entity_id
_entity_poly.type
_entity_poly.pdbx_seq_one_letter_code
_entity_poly.pdbx_strand_id
1 'polypeptide(L)'
;EIVFRPERGSEKMTFTPEKCVQSQLQFGSDIMMALDVCTHPDDPMDVQRQSVDATIRWGARCREEYDRQTRRMDKKPLLFGIVQGGADAEIAHEVRTGAGADRL
;
A
#
# COMPACT_ATOMS: atom_id res chain seq x y z
N GLU A 1 -8.36 -2.94 5.62
CA GLU A 1 -8.05 -4.29 5.10
C GLU A 1 -8.94 -4.57 3.91
N ILE A 2 -8.54 -5.47 3.02
CA ILE A 2 -9.35 -5.92 1.88
C ILE A 2 -9.66 -7.39 2.09
N VAL A 3 -10.94 -7.75 2.02
CA VAL A 3 -11.37 -9.16 2.07
C VAL A 3 -11.80 -9.56 0.67
N PHE A 4 -11.06 -10.51 0.09
CA PHE A 4 -11.30 -11.05 -1.23
C PHE A 4 -11.76 -12.50 -1.14
N ARG A 5 -12.70 -12.89 -1.99
CA ARG A 5 -13.07 -14.30 -2.17
C ARG A 5 -12.74 -14.67 -3.62
N PRO A 6 -11.81 -15.59 -3.87
CA PRO A 6 -11.52 -16.05 -5.21
C PRO A 6 -12.71 -16.82 -5.79
N GLU A 7 -12.87 -16.78 -7.11
CA GLU A 7 -13.89 -17.57 -7.82
C GLU A 7 -13.63 -19.07 -7.72
N ARG A 8 -12.35 -19.46 -7.69
CA ARG A 8 -11.90 -20.84 -7.45
C ARG A 8 -11.35 -20.96 -6.03
N GLY A 9 -12.02 -21.75 -5.21
CA GLY A 9 -11.71 -21.97 -3.80
C GLY A 9 -12.77 -21.38 -2.87
N SER A 10 -12.87 -21.91 -1.65
CA SER A 10 -13.86 -21.48 -0.66
C SER A 10 -13.29 -20.53 0.41
N GLU A 11 -11.97 -20.41 0.50
CA GLU A 11 -11.32 -19.59 1.52
C GLU A 11 -11.34 -18.10 1.19
N LYS A 12 -11.72 -17.30 2.18
CA LYS A 12 -11.58 -15.85 2.13
C LYS A 12 -10.12 -15.47 2.34
N MET A 13 -9.60 -14.63 1.48
CA MET A 13 -8.28 -14.02 1.64
C MET A 13 -8.44 -12.64 2.27
N THR A 14 -7.63 -12.33 3.27
CA THR A 14 -7.60 -11.01 3.90
C THR A 14 -6.24 -10.38 3.66
N PHE A 15 -6.25 -9.28 2.92
CA PHE A 15 -5.08 -8.45 2.67
C PHE A 15 -5.06 -7.28 3.64
N THR A 16 -3.99 -7.22 4.42
CA THR A 16 -3.67 -6.06 5.26
C THR A 16 -2.30 -5.53 4.85
N PRO A 17 -2.00 -4.24 5.10
CA PRO A 17 -0.67 -3.68 4.87
C PRO A 17 0.45 -4.58 5.39
N GLU A 18 0.29 -5.14 6.59
CA GLU A 18 1.29 -5.98 7.24
C GLU A 18 1.45 -7.34 6.55
N LYS A 19 0.33 -8.00 6.24
CA LYS A 19 0.36 -9.29 5.55
C LYS A 19 0.97 -9.17 4.15
N CYS A 20 0.66 -8.10 3.42
CA CYS A 20 1.23 -7.85 2.10
C CYS A 20 2.74 -7.65 2.15
N VAL A 21 3.27 -6.94 3.16
CA VAL A 21 4.71 -6.79 3.39
C VAL A 21 5.35 -8.14 3.72
N GLN A 22 4.76 -8.89 4.66
CA GLN A 22 5.27 -10.21 5.05
C GLN A 22 5.30 -11.20 3.88
N SER A 23 4.26 -11.24 3.05
CA SER A 23 4.19 -12.12 1.89
C SER A 23 5.25 -11.77 0.84
N GLN A 24 5.42 -10.48 0.51
CA GLN A 24 6.44 -10.04 -0.44
C GLN A 24 7.86 -10.37 0.04
N LEU A 25 8.13 -10.28 1.35
CA LEU A 25 9.40 -10.75 1.93
C LEU A 25 9.58 -12.26 1.79
N GLN A 26 8.52 -13.05 2.03
CA GLN A 26 8.57 -14.51 1.88
C GLN A 26 8.81 -14.93 0.43
N PHE A 27 8.31 -14.16 -0.54
CA PHE A 27 8.58 -14.37 -1.96
C PHE A 27 10.02 -13.98 -2.37
N GLY A 28 10.78 -13.33 -1.48
CA GLY A 28 12.14 -12.88 -1.78
C GLY A 28 12.17 -11.71 -2.77
N SER A 29 11.14 -10.87 -2.79
CA SER A 29 11.06 -9.72 -3.69
C SER A 29 12.22 -8.74 -3.46
N ASP A 30 12.94 -8.34 -4.51
CA ASP A 30 13.95 -7.28 -4.43
C ASP A 30 13.33 -5.87 -4.29
N ILE A 31 12.14 -5.69 -4.87
CA ILE A 31 11.34 -4.46 -4.80
C ILE A 31 9.94 -4.84 -4.37
N MET A 32 9.46 -4.18 -3.33
CA MET A 32 8.16 -4.37 -2.72
C MET A 32 7.31 -3.13 -2.93
N MET A 33 6.00 -3.33 -3.09
CA MET A 33 5.03 -2.24 -3.22
C MET A 33 4.18 -2.16 -1.95
N ALA A 34 3.97 -0.95 -1.45
CA ALA A 34 2.99 -0.70 -0.40
C ALA A 34 1.58 -1.01 -0.90
N LEU A 35 0.72 -1.55 -0.01
CA LEU A 35 -0.68 -1.80 -0.35
C LEU A 35 -1.42 -0.47 -0.48
N ASP A 36 -2.17 -0.30 -1.57
CA ASP A 36 -2.96 0.88 -1.88
C ASP A 36 -4.43 0.52 -2.18
N VAL A 37 -5.24 1.57 -2.30
CA VAL A 37 -6.58 1.47 -2.91
C VAL A 37 -6.52 2.25 -4.21
N CYS A 38 -6.80 1.56 -5.31
CA CYS A 38 -6.86 2.16 -6.64
C CYS A 38 -8.32 2.43 -7.02
N THR A 39 -8.58 3.62 -7.55
CA THR A 39 -9.89 4.06 -8.06
C THR A 39 -9.81 4.25 -9.57
N HIS A 40 -10.97 4.19 -10.23
CA HIS A 40 -11.06 4.53 -11.64
C HIS A 40 -10.91 6.05 -11.82
N PRO A 41 -10.27 6.54 -12.90
CA PRO A 41 -10.15 7.99 -13.15
C PRO A 41 -11.48 8.73 -13.21
N ASP A 42 -12.54 8.03 -13.63
CA ASP A 42 -13.91 8.56 -13.72
C ASP A 42 -14.73 8.38 -12.42
N ASP A 43 -14.13 7.82 -11.36
CA ASP A 43 -14.83 7.69 -10.08
C ASP A 43 -15.12 9.06 -9.46
N PRO A 44 -16.22 9.20 -8.71
CA PRO A 44 -16.55 10.42 -7.99
C PRO A 44 -15.39 10.91 -7.10
N MET A 45 -15.25 12.25 -6.98
CA MET A 45 -14.15 12.86 -6.23
C MET A 45 -14.09 12.44 -4.76
N ASP A 46 -15.23 12.17 -4.12
CA ASP A 46 -15.29 11.67 -2.76
C ASP A 46 -14.76 10.23 -2.63
N VAL A 47 -14.97 9.40 -3.66
CA VAL A 47 -14.41 8.04 -3.74
C VAL A 47 -12.90 8.11 -3.94
N GLN A 48 -12.41 8.98 -4.84
CA GLN A 48 -10.97 9.20 -5.03
C GLN A 48 -10.28 9.68 -3.74
N ARG A 49 -10.89 10.61 -3.01
CA ARG A 49 -10.39 11.07 -1.70
C ARG A 49 -10.32 9.95 -0.67
N GLN A 50 -11.36 9.14 -0.56
CA GLN A 50 -11.34 7.97 0.35
C GLN A 50 -10.23 6.98 0.00
N SER A 51 -9.96 6.80 -1.30
CA SER A 51 -8.88 5.96 -1.81
C SER A 51 -7.50 6.48 -1.41
N VAL A 52 -7.30 7.79 -1.55
CA VAL A 52 -6.06 8.49 -1.18
C VAL A 52 -5.83 8.43 0.33
N ASP A 53 -6.85 8.73 1.12
CA ASP A 53 -6.83 8.61 2.58
C ASP A 53 -6.47 7.19 3.04
N ALA A 54 -7.05 6.18 2.41
CA ALA A 54 -6.73 4.79 2.69
C ALA A 54 -5.28 4.46 2.31
N THR A 55 -4.83 4.88 1.12
CA THR A 55 -3.48 4.68 0.61
C THR A 55 -2.42 5.31 1.52
N ILE A 56 -2.63 6.54 2.00
CA ILE A 56 -1.71 7.20 2.95
C ILE A 56 -1.62 6.40 4.25
N ARG A 57 -2.77 6.07 4.86
CA ARG A 57 -2.80 5.31 6.13
C ARG A 57 -2.17 3.92 5.97
N TRP A 58 -2.38 3.27 4.84
CA TRP A 58 -1.85 1.93 4.58
C TRP A 58 -0.37 1.96 4.22
N GLY A 59 0.10 2.97 3.50
CA GLY A 59 1.52 3.22 3.25
C GLY A 59 2.30 3.35 4.54
N ALA A 60 1.81 4.14 5.50
CA ALA A 60 2.44 4.27 6.82
C ALA A 60 2.56 2.93 7.56
N ARG A 61 1.50 2.10 7.53
CA ARG A 61 1.50 0.76 8.13
C ARG A 61 2.44 -0.21 7.41
N CYS A 62 2.48 -0.17 6.08
CA CYS A 62 3.43 -0.94 5.29
C CYS A 62 4.87 -0.58 5.67
N ARG A 63 5.16 0.73 5.82
CA ARG A 63 6.49 1.19 6.21
C ARG A 63 6.88 0.70 7.61
N GLU A 64 5.98 0.81 8.59
CA GLU A 64 6.22 0.33 9.95
C GLU A 64 6.52 -1.17 9.98
N GLU A 65 5.71 -1.98 9.28
CA GLU A 65 5.93 -3.42 9.22
C GLU A 65 7.22 -3.77 8.48
N TYR A 66 7.53 -3.08 7.38
CA TYR A 66 8.77 -3.27 6.65
C TYR A 66 9.99 -2.98 7.53
N ASP A 67 9.97 -1.86 8.28
CA ASP A 67 11.05 -1.52 9.20
C ASP A 67 11.21 -2.60 10.28
N ARG A 68 10.10 -3.12 10.80
CA ARG A 68 10.09 -4.20 11.80
C ARG A 68 10.71 -5.48 11.27
N GLN A 69 10.31 -5.92 10.08
CA GLN A 69 10.73 -7.19 9.48
C GLN A 69 12.16 -7.14 8.95
N THR A 70 12.56 -6.01 8.36
CA THR A 70 13.89 -5.86 7.72
C THR A 70 14.97 -5.37 8.67
N ARG A 71 14.65 -5.02 9.92
CA ARG A 71 15.60 -4.42 10.89
C ARG A 71 16.92 -5.18 11.02
N ARG A 72 16.89 -6.51 10.92
CA ARG A 72 18.06 -7.40 11.09
C ARG A 72 18.56 -8.02 9.79
N MET A 73 18.06 -7.57 8.64
CA MET A 73 18.51 -8.09 7.35
C MET A 73 19.75 -7.35 6.87
N ASP A 74 20.76 -8.09 6.44
CA ASP A 74 21.99 -7.52 5.87
C ASP A 74 21.73 -6.84 4.52
N LYS A 75 20.91 -7.48 3.67
CA LYS A 75 20.41 -6.92 2.42
C LYS A 75 18.91 -6.74 2.51
N LYS A 76 18.45 -5.49 2.49
CA LYS A 76 17.03 -5.15 2.52
C LYS A 76 16.50 -4.94 1.09
N PRO A 77 15.30 -5.44 0.77
CA PRO A 77 14.64 -5.06 -0.48
C PRO A 77 14.18 -3.60 -0.42
N LEU A 78 13.88 -2.99 -1.56
CA LEU A 78 13.28 -1.66 -1.59
C LEU A 78 11.78 -1.76 -1.30
N LEU A 79 11.21 -0.74 -0.65
CA LEU A 79 9.76 -0.60 -0.50
C LEU A 79 9.34 0.71 -1.13
N PHE A 80 8.46 0.66 -2.13
CA PHE A 80 7.94 1.84 -2.81
C PHE A 80 6.51 2.15 -2.33
N GLY A 81 6.27 3.43 -2.04
CA GLY A 81 4.92 3.97 -1.87
C GLY A 81 4.20 4.11 -3.21
N ILE A 82 2.86 4.10 -3.16
CA ILE A 82 2.02 4.34 -4.34
C ILE A 82 1.40 5.73 -4.24
N VAL A 83 1.61 6.56 -5.25
CA VAL A 83 0.94 7.85 -5.39
C VAL A 83 -0.40 7.63 -6.09
N GLN A 84 -1.48 7.95 -5.38
CA GLN A 84 -2.87 7.92 -5.88
C GLN A 84 -3.41 9.35 -6.04
N GLY A 85 -4.59 9.51 -6.62
CA GLY A 85 -5.24 10.82 -6.82
C GLY A 85 -5.75 11.08 -8.23
N GLY A 86 -5.70 10.06 -9.11
CA GLY A 86 -6.27 10.15 -10.46
C GLY A 86 -5.63 11.28 -11.28
N ALA A 87 -6.48 12.06 -11.95
CA ALA A 87 -6.06 13.23 -12.73
C ALA A 87 -5.94 14.51 -11.90
N ASP A 88 -6.27 14.47 -10.60
CA ASP A 88 -6.24 15.62 -9.70
C ASP A 88 -4.86 15.74 -9.03
N ALA A 89 -4.10 16.75 -9.45
CA ALA A 89 -2.75 16.99 -8.95
C ALA A 89 -2.71 17.44 -7.48
N GLU A 90 -3.78 18.06 -6.97
CA GLU A 90 -3.85 18.49 -5.56
C GLU A 90 -4.01 17.26 -4.66
N ILE A 91 -4.89 16.34 -5.03
CA ILE A 91 -5.07 15.08 -4.30
C ILE A 91 -3.81 14.21 -4.36
N ALA A 92 -3.14 14.14 -5.51
CA ALA A 92 -1.87 13.43 -5.63
C ALA A 92 -0.76 14.04 -4.77
N HIS A 93 -0.79 15.35 -4.55
CA HIS A 93 0.16 16.03 -3.68
C HIS A 93 0.04 15.57 -2.22
N GLU A 94 -1.18 15.34 -1.74
CA GLU A 94 -1.43 14.89 -0.36
C GLU A 94 -0.72 13.57 -0.06
N VAL A 95 -0.72 12.62 -1.00
CA VAL A 95 -0.01 11.34 -0.82
C VAL A 95 1.49 11.55 -0.69
N ARG A 96 2.06 12.45 -1.49
CA ARG A 96 3.48 12.75 -1.49
C ARG A 96 3.94 13.45 -0.20
N THR A 97 3.05 14.22 0.43
CA THR A 97 3.34 14.94 1.68
C THR A 97 2.82 14.23 2.93
N GLY A 98 2.12 13.11 2.76
CA GLY A 98 1.51 12.34 3.84
C GLY A 98 2.54 11.80 4.83
N ALA A 99 2.10 11.52 6.06
CA ALA A 99 2.98 11.04 7.12
C ALA A 99 3.68 9.73 6.71
N GLY A 100 5.02 9.74 6.71
CA GLY A 100 5.85 8.61 6.32
C GLY A 100 6.17 8.52 4.82
N ALA A 101 5.70 9.45 3.99
CA ALA A 101 6.03 9.51 2.56
C ALA A 101 7.52 9.83 2.31
N ASP A 102 8.18 10.56 3.22
CA ASP A 102 9.62 10.80 3.22
C ASP A 102 10.45 9.52 3.49
N ARG A 103 9.77 8.47 3.98
CA ARG A 103 10.34 7.18 4.33
C ARG A 103 9.91 6.09 3.35
N LEU A 104 9.35 6.39 2.19
CA LEU A 104 9.01 5.41 1.16
C LEU A 104 9.75 5.70 -0.15
#